data_AF-A0A7J8K9B8-F1
#
_entry.id   AF-A0A7J8K9B8-F1
#
_cell.length_a   1.000
_cell.length_b   1.000
_cell.length_c   1.000
_cell.angle_alpha   90.00
_cell.angle_beta   90.00
_cell.angle_gamma   90.00
#
_symmetry.space_group_name_H-M   'P 1'
#
loop_
_entity.id
_entity.type
_entity.pdbx_description
1 polymer ?
#
loop_
_entity_poly.entity_id
_entity_poly.type
_entity_poly.pdbx_seq_one_letter_code
_entity_poly.pdbx_strand_id
1 'polypeptide(L)'
;MTVRFLQDQPASSCPGAEPTPRDSYREGYRACVERLTRVLPACSVLEPAVSARLLEHLRRRAAGATPDGGSAGDFCGPPSPSPPPAPMPSPPAPPCRQSFWRPW
;
A
#
# COMPACT_ATOMS: atom_id res chain seq x y z
N MET A 1 -45.06 28.70 -28.41
CA MET A 1 -43.59 28.58 -28.45
C MET A 1 -43.21 27.30 -27.74
N THR A 2 -42.67 26.35 -28.49
CA THR A 2 -42.53 24.94 -28.07
C THR A 2 -41.24 24.72 -27.29
N VAL A 3 -41.37 24.22 -26.06
CA VAL A 3 -40.29 23.84 -25.12
C VAL A 3 -39.51 22.59 -25.59
N ARG A 4 -39.43 22.35 -26.89
CA ARG A 4 -38.73 21.20 -27.50
C ARG A 4 -37.22 21.43 -27.58
N PHE A 5 -36.77 22.68 -27.52
CA PHE A 5 -35.35 23.06 -27.57
C PHE A 5 -34.52 22.66 -26.34
N LEU A 6 -35.16 22.30 -25.22
CA LEU A 6 -34.45 21.81 -24.03
C LEU A 6 -34.22 20.28 -24.06
N GLN A 7 -34.92 19.54 -24.94
CA GLN A 7 -34.72 18.09 -25.10
C GLN A 7 -33.57 17.75 -26.06
N ASP A 8 -33.20 18.67 -26.96
CA ASP A 8 -32.08 18.50 -27.91
C ASP A 8 -30.74 19.04 -27.38
N GLN A 9 -30.63 19.36 -26.08
CA GLN A 9 -29.30 19.50 -25.51
C GLN A 9 -28.71 18.09 -25.35
N PRO A 10 -27.58 17.76 -26.02
CA PRO A 10 -26.89 16.52 -25.72
C PRO A 10 -26.61 16.54 -24.23
N ALA A 11 -26.97 15.46 -23.54
CA ALA A 11 -26.62 15.26 -22.14
C ALA A 11 -25.09 15.29 -22.04
N SER A 12 -24.54 16.49 -21.85
CA SER A 12 -23.16 16.70 -21.46
C SER A 12 -23.08 16.26 -20.01
N SER A 13 -22.90 14.97 -19.79
CA SER A 13 -22.65 14.37 -18.48
C SER A 13 -21.75 13.18 -18.73
N CYS A 14 -20.51 13.11 -18.28
CA CYS A 14 -19.54 13.99 -17.64
C CYS A 14 -18.18 13.34 -18.01
N PRO A 15 -17.03 14.04 -17.91
CA PRO A 15 -15.75 13.37 -18.13
C PRO A 15 -15.62 12.20 -17.14
N GLY A 16 -14.95 11.15 -17.61
CA GLY A 16 -14.90 9.83 -16.99
C GLY A 16 -14.71 9.83 -15.48
N ALA A 17 -15.28 8.79 -14.85
CA ALA A 17 -15.21 8.47 -13.43
C ALA A 17 -14.06 9.21 -12.72
N GLU A 18 -14.43 10.21 -11.91
CA GLU A 18 -13.50 10.90 -11.02
C GLU A 18 -12.62 9.85 -10.33
N PRO A 19 -11.27 9.96 -10.44
CA PRO A 19 -10.37 9.00 -9.85
C PRO A 19 -10.75 8.82 -8.39
N THR A 20 -10.97 7.57 -7.97
CA THR A 20 -11.32 7.35 -6.58
C THR A 20 -10.20 7.92 -5.71
N PRO A 21 -10.48 8.43 -4.50
CA PRO A 21 -9.42 8.90 -3.59
C PRO A 21 -8.30 7.85 -3.40
N ARG A 22 -8.65 6.56 -3.52
CA ARG A 22 -7.71 5.44 -3.52
C ARG A 22 -6.79 5.41 -4.74
N ASP A 23 -7.30 5.69 -5.94
CA ASP A 23 -6.51 5.74 -7.16
C ASP A 23 -5.55 6.94 -7.17
N SER A 24 -6.02 8.10 -6.70
CA SER A 24 -5.19 9.29 -6.49
C SER A 24 -4.03 9.02 -5.52
N TYR A 25 -4.28 8.32 -4.41
CA TYR A 25 -3.24 7.88 -3.50
C TYR A 25 -2.21 6.94 -4.17
N ARG A 26 -2.67 5.96 -4.97
CA ARG A 26 -1.77 5.03 -5.68
C ARG A 26 -0.90 5.75 -6.69
N GLU A 27 -1.45 6.74 -7.38
CA GLU A 27 -0.69 7.59 -8.30
C GLU A 27 0.38 8.40 -7.56
N GLY A 28 -0.01 9.07 -6.47
CA GLY A 28 0.93 9.82 -5.63
C GLY A 28 2.03 8.92 -5.04
N TYR A 29 1.69 7.69 -4.66
CA TYR A 29 2.66 6.69 -4.21
C TYR A 29 3.66 6.32 -5.31
N ARG A 30 3.18 6.04 -6.54
CA ARG A 30 4.06 5.75 -7.69
C ARG A 30 5.01 6.91 -7.98
N ALA A 31 4.48 8.13 -8.03
CA ALA A 31 5.27 9.34 -8.26
C ALA A 31 6.33 9.55 -7.16
N CYS A 32 6.00 9.24 -5.91
CA CYS A 32 6.95 9.29 -4.79
C CYS A 32 8.08 8.26 -4.96
N VAL A 33 7.74 7.01 -5.30
CA VAL A 33 8.75 5.96 -5.55
C VAL A 33 9.67 6.35 -6.71
N GLU A 34 9.13 6.88 -7.81
CA GLU A 34 9.92 7.39 -8.93
C GLU A 34 10.80 8.60 -8.59
N ARG A 35 10.42 9.40 -7.60
CA ARG A 35 11.30 10.45 -7.09
C ARG A 35 12.46 9.84 -6.28
N LEU A 36 12.17 8.84 -5.44
CA LEU A 36 13.19 8.18 -4.62
C LEU A 36 14.27 7.49 -5.46
N THR A 37 13.94 6.93 -6.63
CA THR A 37 14.91 6.30 -7.52
C THR A 37 15.98 7.27 -8.02
N ARG A 38 15.66 8.57 -8.09
CA ARG A 38 16.56 9.64 -8.53
C ARG A 38 17.31 10.27 -7.35
N VAL A 39 16.64 10.42 -6.22
CA VAL A 39 17.19 11.11 -5.03
C VAL A 39 18.14 10.21 -4.25
N LEU A 40 17.83 8.93 -4.06
CA LEU A 40 18.67 8.03 -3.25
C LEU A 40 20.11 7.91 -3.78
N PRO A 41 20.35 7.72 -5.09
CA PRO A 41 21.71 7.72 -5.62
C PRO A 41 22.41 9.08 -5.48
N ALA A 42 21.67 10.18 -5.63
CA ALA A 42 22.23 11.53 -5.55
C ALA A 42 22.65 11.91 -4.13
N CYS A 43 21.92 11.44 -3.11
CA CYS A 43 22.20 11.79 -1.71
C CYS A 43 23.22 10.86 -1.04
N SER A 44 23.51 9.68 -1.60
CA SER A 44 24.49 8.70 -1.07
C SER A 44 24.31 8.33 0.42
N VAL A 45 23.12 8.56 0.99
CA VAL A 45 22.81 8.33 2.42
C VAL A 45 22.74 6.84 2.75
N LEU A 46 22.39 6.01 1.75
CA LEU A 46 22.28 4.56 1.89
C LEU A 46 23.29 3.88 0.98
N GLU A 47 23.80 2.75 1.45
CA GLU A 47 24.59 1.82 0.63
C GLU A 47 23.79 1.43 -0.63
N PRO A 48 24.40 1.42 -1.83
CA PRO A 48 23.72 1.09 -3.08
C PRO A 48 22.86 -0.18 -3.01
N ALA A 49 23.37 -1.25 -2.38
CA ALA A 49 22.62 -2.51 -2.28
C ALA A 49 21.35 -2.38 -1.41
N VAL A 50 21.43 -1.57 -0.34
CA VAL A 50 20.29 -1.30 0.56
C VAL A 50 19.25 -0.43 -0.14
N SER A 51 19.70 0.60 -0.87
CA SER A 51 18.80 1.47 -1.63
C SER A 51 18.03 0.70 -2.72
N ALA A 52 18.69 -0.23 -3.42
CA ALA A 52 18.07 -1.08 -4.42
C ALA A 52 16.99 -2.00 -3.81
N ARG A 53 17.29 -2.63 -2.66
CA ARG A 53 16.35 -3.49 -1.93
C ARG A 53 15.12 -2.71 -1.42
N LEU A 54 15.32 -1.49 -0.95
CA LEU A 54 14.24 -0.61 -0.51
C LEU A 54 13.32 -0.23 -1.68
N LEU A 55 13.89 0.26 -2.78
CA LEU A 55 13.12 0.66 -3.97
C LEU A 55 12.33 -0.51 -4.55
N GLU A 56 12.94 -1.70 -4.59
CA GLU A 56 12.29 -2.92 -5.03
C GLU A 56 11.12 -3.31 -4.13
N HIS A 57 11.29 -3.23 -2.81
CA HIS A 57 10.19 -3.47 -1.86
C HIS A 57 9.01 -2.50 -2.08
N LEU A 58 9.30 -1.21 -2.26
CA LEU A 58 8.27 -0.19 -2.48
C LEU A 58 7.52 -0.42 -3.81
N ARG A 59 8.23 -0.80 -4.87
CA ARG A 59 7.62 -1.12 -6.18
C ARG A 59 6.70 -2.33 -6.09
N ARG A 60 7.13 -3.41 -5.44
CA ARG A 60 6.28 -4.59 -5.23
C ARG A 60 5.00 -4.24 -4.46
N ARG A 61 5.10 -3.35 -3.48
CA ARG A 61 3.93 -2.87 -2.73
C ARG A 61 2.98 -2.01 -3.58
N ALA A 62 3.50 -1.25 -4.55
CA ALA A 62 2.67 -0.50 -5.51
C ALA A 62 1.83 -1.45 -6.39
N ALA A 63 2.45 -2.55 -6.82
CA ALA A 63 1.85 -3.55 -7.71
C ALA A 63 0.85 -4.47 -6.98
N GLY A 64 1.19 -4.94 -5.77
CA GLY A 64 0.37 -5.87 -4.97
C GLY A 64 -0.85 -5.25 -4.28
N ALA A 65 -1.12 -3.95 -4.43
CA ALA A 65 -2.30 -3.28 -3.87
C ALA A 65 -3.61 -3.54 -4.65
N THR A 66 -3.66 -4.63 -5.44
CA THR A 66 -4.91 -5.19 -5.93
C THR A 66 -5.74 -5.65 -4.73
N PRO A 67 -7.01 -5.21 -4.59
CA PRO A 67 -7.88 -5.66 -3.51
C PRO A 67 -8.34 -7.07 -3.85
N ASP A 68 -7.50 -8.07 -3.61
CA ASP A 68 -8.01 -9.41 -3.35
C ASP A 68 -7.93 -9.58 -1.83
N GLY A 69 -9.10 -9.50 -1.20
CA GLY A 69 -9.21 -9.57 0.24
C GLY A 69 -8.84 -10.96 0.72
N GLY A 70 -7.81 -11.08 1.54
CA GLY A 70 -7.52 -12.37 2.16
C GLY A 70 -6.13 -12.51 2.70
N SER A 71 -6.00 -12.21 3.99
CA SER A 71 -5.20 -12.96 4.97
C SER A 71 -3.67 -13.03 4.82
N ALA A 72 -3.04 -12.60 5.91
CA ALA A 72 -1.91 -13.22 6.61
C ALA A 72 -0.75 -13.77 5.78
N GLY A 73 0.43 -13.19 6.00
CA GLY A 73 1.67 -13.63 5.39
C GLY A 73 1.99 -15.10 5.64
N ASP A 74 2.42 -15.76 4.58
CA ASP A 74 3.14 -17.02 4.65
C ASP A 74 4.56 -16.75 4.14
N PHE A 75 5.44 -16.40 5.08
CA PHE A 75 6.87 -16.54 4.87
C PHE A 75 7.19 -18.04 4.95
N CYS A 76 7.69 -18.62 3.87
CA CYS A 76 8.18 -19.99 3.81
C CYS A 76 9.14 -20.29 4.98
N GLY A 77 8.78 -21.25 5.83
CA GLY A 77 9.67 -21.94 6.76
C GLY A 77 9.81 -23.43 6.41
N PRO A 78 10.95 -24.08 6.70
CA PRO A 78 11.20 -25.50 6.38
C PRO A 78 10.34 -26.45 7.24
N PRO A 79 10.21 -27.76 6.89
CA PRO A 79 9.25 -28.64 7.54
C PRO A 79 9.59 -28.92 9.02
N SER A 80 8.52 -28.98 9.81
CA SER A 80 8.49 -29.00 11.27
C SER A 80 9.04 -30.30 11.90
N PRO A 81 9.88 -30.24 12.96
CA PRO A 81 10.06 -31.35 13.88
C PRO A 81 8.97 -31.34 14.99
N SER A 82 8.52 -32.53 15.40
CA SER A 82 7.40 -32.79 16.33
C SER A 82 7.42 -31.99 17.66
N PRO A 83 6.24 -31.70 18.26
CA PRO A 83 6.15 -30.81 19.41
C PRO A 83 6.54 -31.48 20.75
N PRO A 84 7.20 -30.76 21.68
CA PRO A 84 7.34 -31.16 23.10
C PRO A 84 6.10 -30.81 23.94
N PRO A 85 5.94 -31.41 25.14
CA PRO A 85 4.72 -31.27 25.96
C PRO A 85 4.54 -29.86 26.53
N ALA A 86 3.27 -29.48 26.75
CA ALA A 86 2.81 -28.13 27.06
C ALA A 86 3.36 -27.56 28.40
N PRO A 87 3.87 -26.31 28.41
CA PRO A 87 4.15 -25.56 29.63
C PRO A 87 2.92 -24.81 30.17
N MET A 88 2.84 -24.69 31.50
CA MET A 88 1.82 -24.02 32.32
C MET A 88 1.43 -22.59 31.86
N PRO A 89 0.20 -22.14 32.21
CA PRO A 89 -0.27 -20.80 31.85
C PRO A 89 0.53 -19.70 32.54
N SER A 90 1.12 -18.82 31.72
CA SER A 90 1.81 -17.59 32.15
C SER A 90 0.80 -16.47 32.50
N PRO A 91 1.17 -15.50 33.37
CA PRO A 91 0.29 -14.39 33.75
C PRO A 91 -0.04 -13.46 32.56
N PRO A 92 -1.16 -12.71 32.61
CA PRO A 92 -1.61 -11.88 31.49
C PRO A 92 -0.60 -10.76 31.17
N ALA A 93 -0.22 -10.67 29.89
CA ALA A 93 0.67 -9.64 29.38
C ALA A 93 0.01 -8.24 29.46
N PRO A 94 0.78 -7.17 29.73
CA PRO A 94 0.25 -5.81 29.67
C PRO A 94 -0.21 -5.47 28.25
N PRO A 95 -1.23 -4.61 28.08
CA PRO A 95 -1.76 -4.29 26.76
C PRO A 95 -0.63 -3.74 25.89
N CYS A 96 -0.37 -4.42 24.76
CA CYS A 96 0.52 -3.94 23.72
C CYS A 96 0.10 -2.51 23.39
N ARG A 97 0.91 -1.53 23.80
CA ARG A 97 0.80 -0.18 23.27
C ARG A 97 1.00 -0.32 21.78
N GLN A 98 -0.09 -0.27 21.02
CA GLN A 98 -0.05 -0.05 19.59
C GLN A 98 0.70 1.25 19.43
N SER A 99 1.95 1.16 18.98
CA SER A 99 2.74 2.31 18.58
C SER A 99 2.03 2.92 17.38
N PHE A 100 1.03 3.74 17.66
CA PHE A 100 0.48 4.70 16.72
C PHE A 100 1.63 5.66 16.43
N TRP A 101 2.42 5.31 15.43
CA TRP A 101 3.29 6.25 14.74
C TRP A 101 2.46 7.51 14.46
N ARG A 102 2.82 8.62 15.09
CA ARG A 102 2.33 9.94 14.73
C ARG A 102 3.46 10.65 13.99
N PRO A 103 3.27 11.04 12.72
CA PRO A 103 4.09 12.12 12.18
C PRO A 103 3.66 13.40 12.90
N TRP A 104 4.66 14.21 13.21
CA TRP A 104 4.56 15.57 13.75
C TRP A 104 3.59 16.44 12.95
#